data_AF-A0A348WGW0-F1
#
_entry.id   AF-A0A348WGW0-F1
#
_cell.length_a   1.000
_cell.length_b   1.000
_cell.length_c   1.000
_cell.angle_alpha   90.00
_cell.angle_beta   90.00
_cell.angle_gamma   90.00
#
_symmetry.space_group_name_H-M   'P 1'
#
loop_
_entity.id
_entity.type
_entity.pdbx_description
1 polymer ?
#
loop_
_entity_poly.entity_id
_entity_poly.type
_entity_poly.pdbx_seq_one_letter_code
_entity_poly.pdbx_strand_id
1 'polypeptide(L)'
;ILTPTVLQKLNKKTPGAGGEIQLTDAIDAARADGEEVYGFRFRGQRFDCGSKAGFLQATVAFALARDDLRDELESYLCDIVHSRQAAQ
;
A
#
# COMPACT_ATOMS: atom_id res chain seq x y z
N ILE A 1 7.39 11.42 5.77
CA ILE A 1 7.76 12.41 6.82
C ILE A 1 7.32 13.77 6.29
N LEU A 2 6.62 14.57 7.10
CA LEU A 2 6.02 15.83 6.67
C LEU A 2 6.51 16.96 7.57
N THR A 3 6.76 18.13 6.99
CA THR A 3 7.12 19.35 7.71
C THR A 3 5.86 20.05 8.24
N PRO A 4 6.00 21.00 9.19
CA PRO A 4 4.88 21.81 9.67
C PRO A 4 4.20 22.64 8.57
N THR A 5 4.93 23.10 7.56
CA THR A 5 4.38 23.88 6.44
C THR A 5 3.29 23.11 5.71
N VAL A 6 3.53 21.82 5.40
CA VAL A 6 2.53 20.96 4.77
C VAL A 6 1.26 20.88 5.62
N LEU A 7 1.40 20.77 6.95
CA LEU A 7 0.25 20.73 7.87
C LEU A 7 -0.50 22.07 7.91
N GLN A 8 0.21 23.21 7.83
CA GLN A 8 -0.41 24.53 7.72
C GLN A 8 -1.20 24.69 6.41
N LYS A 9 -0.67 24.19 5.28
CA LYS A 9 -1.38 24.14 4.00
C LYS A 9 -2.63 23.27 4.10
N LEU A 10 -2.52 22.09 4.70
CA LEU A 10 -3.64 21.17 4.91
C LEU A 10 -4.76 21.80 5.76
N ASN A 11 -4.41 22.59 6.77
CA ASN A 11 -5.37 23.27 7.65
C ASN A 11 -6.21 24.36 6.95
N LYS A 12 -5.88 24.73 5.71
CA LYS A 12 -6.74 25.59 4.88
C LYS A 12 -8.00 24.88 4.41
N LYS A 13 -8.06 23.55 4.53
CA LYS A 13 -9.25 22.70 4.27
C LYS A 13 -9.88 22.93 2.90
N THR A 14 -9.05 23.18 1.88
CA THR A 14 -9.50 23.33 0.50
C THR A 14 -9.82 21.95 -0.07
N PRO A 15 -11.06 21.69 -0.53
CA PRO A 15 -11.40 20.42 -1.16
C PRO A 15 -10.69 20.25 -2.50
N GLY A 16 -10.21 19.05 -2.76
CA GLY A 16 -9.60 18.64 -4.02
C GLY A 16 -10.44 17.59 -4.74
N ALA A 17 -9.77 16.56 -5.27
CA ALA A 17 -10.43 15.46 -5.96
C ALA A 17 -11.44 14.74 -5.05
N GLY A 18 -12.64 14.49 -5.57
CA GLY A 18 -13.72 13.80 -4.84
C GLY A 18 -14.34 14.62 -3.70
N GLY A 19 -13.99 15.91 -3.56
CA GLY A 19 -14.45 16.75 -2.45
C GLY A 19 -13.71 16.51 -1.13
N GLU A 20 -12.65 15.71 -1.16
CA GLU A 20 -11.81 15.43 0.01
C GLU A 20 -10.73 16.49 0.20
N ILE A 21 -10.31 16.70 1.46
CA ILE A 21 -9.12 17.52 1.76
C ILE A 21 -7.90 16.62 1.61
N GLN A 22 -7.20 16.75 0.47
CA GLN A 22 -6.12 15.85 0.09
C GLN A 22 -4.77 16.30 0.66
N LEU A 23 -4.03 15.35 1.22
CA LEU A 23 -2.66 15.58 1.66
C LEU A 23 -1.71 15.88 0.49
N THR A 24 -1.96 15.28 -0.68
CA THR A 24 -1.15 15.51 -1.90
C THR A 24 -1.18 16.96 -2.32
N ASP A 25 -2.34 17.60 -2.22
CA ASP A 25 -2.54 19.00 -2.61
C ASP A 25 -1.81 19.93 -1.63
N ALA A 26 -1.80 19.59 -0.34
CA ALA A 26 -1.05 20.33 0.68
C ALA A 26 0.48 20.21 0.49
N ILE A 27 0.98 19.03 0.09
CA ILE A 27 2.40 18.82 -0.24
C ILE A 27 2.79 19.64 -1.47
N ASP A 28 1.96 19.61 -2.53
CA ASP A 28 2.24 20.39 -3.74
C ASP A 28 2.18 21.90 -3.49
N ALA A 29 1.26 22.36 -2.64
CA ALA A 29 1.19 23.76 -2.23
C ALA A 29 2.39 24.21 -1.38
N ALA A 30 2.98 23.34 -0.57
CA ALA A 30 4.22 23.64 0.15
C ALA A 30 5.41 23.69 -0.82
N ARG A 31 5.47 22.75 -1.77
CA ARG A 31 6.46 22.74 -2.85
C ARG A 31 6.41 24.01 -3.71
N ALA A 32 5.20 24.48 -4.04
CA ALA A 32 5.00 25.71 -4.81
C ALA A 32 5.46 26.98 -4.08
N ASP A 33 5.49 26.97 -2.75
CA ASP A 33 6.03 28.05 -1.91
C ASP A 33 7.57 28.00 -1.77
N GLY A 34 8.24 27.05 -2.44
CA GLY A 34 9.70 26.92 -2.46
C GLY A 34 10.27 25.88 -1.50
N GLU A 35 9.43 25.08 -0.84
CA GLU A 35 9.91 23.97 -0.01
C GLU A 35 10.42 22.81 -0.88
N GLU A 36 11.58 22.26 -0.53
CA GLU A 36 12.13 21.09 -1.22
C GLU A 36 11.37 19.82 -0.82
N VAL A 37 10.94 19.05 -1.81
CA VAL A 37 10.25 17.77 -1.61
C VAL A 37 11.07 16.66 -2.25
N TYR A 38 11.37 15.62 -1.47
CA TYR A 38 12.21 14.51 -1.91
C TYR A 38 11.42 13.20 -1.98
N GLY A 39 11.66 12.44 -3.06
CA GLY A 39 11.16 11.08 -3.21
C GLY A 39 12.16 10.07 -2.64
N PHE A 40 11.72 9.26 -1.67
CA PHE A 40 12.52 8.12 -1.19
C PHE A 40 12.09 6.83 -1.90
N ARG A 41 12.99 6.24 -2.69
CA ARG A 41 12.73 4.94 -3.35
C ARG A 41 12.95 3.80 -2.37
N PHE A 42 11.88 3.41 -1.67
CA PHE A 42 11.87 2.23 -0.81
C PHE A 42 12.27 0.98 -1.58
N ARG A 43 13.10 0.13 -0.96
CA ARG A 43 13.49 -1.19 -1.48
C ARG A 43 12.96 -2.25 -0.54
N GLY A 44 12.00 -3.02 -1.01
CA GLY A 44 11.36 -4.09 -0.26
C GLY A 44 10.05 -4.48 -0.93
N GLN A 45 9.37 -5.45 -0.33
CA GLN A 45 8.05 -5.87 -0.79
C GLN A 45 6.97 -4.96 -0.19
N ARG A 46 6.10 -4.41 -1.04
CA ARG A 46 4.92 -3.64 -0.62
C ARG A 46 3.68 -4.41 -1.02
N PHE A 47 2.76 -4.60 -0.08
CA PHE A 47 1.42 -5.10 -0.38
C PHE A 47 0.40 -3.97 -0.28
N ASP A 48 -0.49 -3.88 -1.25
CA ASP A 48 -1.58 -2.91 -1.23
C ASP A 48 -2.83 -3.50 -0.57
N CYS A 49 -2.89 -3.41 0.76
CA CYS A 49 -4.01 -3.92 1.54
C CYS A 49 -5.30 -3.09 1.40
N GLY A 50 -5.30 -1.99 0.64
CA GLY A 50 -6.52 -1.27 0.29
C GLY A 50 -7.37 -1.98 -0.76
N SER A 51 -6.78 -2.94 -1.49
CA SER A 51 -7.47 -3.77 -2.47
C SER A 51 -7.71 -5.19 -1.94
N LYS A 52 -8.83 -5.82 -2.36
CA LYS A 52 -9.13 -7.22 -1.96
C LYS A 52 -8.01 -8.19 -2.38
N ALA A 53 -7.52 -8.04 -3.60
CA ALA A 53 -6.46 -8.90 -4.12
C ALA A 53 -5.14 -8.68 -3.36
N GLY A 54 -4.74 -7.42 -3.12
CA GLY A 54 -3.51 -7.11 -2.39
C GLY A 54 -3.57 -7.53 -0.92
N PHE A 55 -4.74 -7.45 -0.29
CA PHE A 55 -4.96 -7.98 1.06
C PHE A 55 -4.77 -9.51 1.13
N LEU A 56 -5.32 -10.25 0.15
CA LEU A 56 -5.12 -11.71 0.09
C LEU A 56 -3.67 -12.07 -0.19
N GLN A 57 -2.99 -11.34 -1.09
CA GLN A 57 -1.57 -11.51 -1.35
C GLN A 57 -0.72 -11.29 -0.09
N ALA A 58 -1.00 -10.24 0.68
CA ALA A 58 -0.33 -9.99 1.96
C ALA A 58 -0.57 -11.16 2.91
N THR A 59 -1.84 -11.55 3.10
CA THR A 59 -2.21 -12.65 4.01
C THR A 59 -1.45 -13.93 3.69
N VAL A 60 -1.43 -14.35 2.41
CA VAL A 60 -0.70 -15.56 1.98
C VAL A 60 0.81 -15.41 2.22
N ALA A 61 1.41 -14.28 1.83
CA ALA A 61 2.85 -14.07 2.01
C ALA A 61 3.28 -14.12 3.48
N PHE A 62 2.51 -13.48 4.37
CA PHE A 62 2.80 -13.49 5.80
C PHE A 62 2.53 -14.85 6.44
N ALA A 63 1.51 -15.59 6.00
CA ALA A 63 1.25 -16.94 6.50
C ALA A 63 2.34 -17.93 6.08
N LEU A 64 2.80 -17.89 4.82
CA LEU A 64 3.92 -18.71 4.35
C LEU A 64 5.26 -18.35 5.03
N ALA A 65 5.40 -17.12 5.53
CA ALA A 65 6.59 -16.74 6.30
C ALA A 65 6.62 -17.35 7.72
N ARG A 66 5.49 -17.81 8.24
CA ARG A 66 5.38 -18.34 9.61
C ARG A 66 5.60 -19.84 9.69
N ASP A 67 6.50 -20.27 10.55
CA ASP A 67 6.86 -21.70 10.69
C ASP A 67 5.70 -22.58 11.17
N ASP A 68 4.74 -22.03 11.92
CA ASP A 68 3.56 -22.77 12.39
C ASP A 68 2.45 -22.93 11.34
N LEU A 69 2.54 -22.22 10.21
CA LEU A 69 1.51 -22.22 9.16
C LEU A 69 2.05 -22.60 7.77
N ARG A 70 3.34 -22.45 7.53
CA ARG A 70 3.97 -22.57 6.20
C ARG A 70 3.62 -23.88 5.53
N ASP A 71 3.94 -25.00 6.17
CA ASP A 71 3.89 -26.31 5.53
C ASP A 71 2.46 -26.71 5.17
N GLU A 72 1.50 -26.48 6.07
CA GLU A 72 0.08 -26.78 5.83
C GLU A 72 -0.50 -25.91 4.71
N LEU A 73 -0.21 -24.60 4.74
CA LEU A 73 -0.72 -23.66 3.74
C LEU A 73 -0.08 -23.88 2.36
N GLU A 74 1.23 -24.13 2.30
CA GLU A 74 1.94 -24.40 1.05
C GLU A 74 1.37 -25.64 0.36
N SER A 75 1.19 -26.73 1.11
CA SER A 75 0.56 -27.96 0.59
C SER A 75 -0.83 -27.67 0.01
N TYR A 76 -1.68 -26.96 0.76
CA TYR A 76 -3.03 -26.61 0.29
C TYR A 76 -3.03 -25.77 -0.99
N LEU A 77 -2.12 -24.80 -1.11
CA LEU A 77 -2.00 -23.96 -2.31
C LEU A 77 -1.55 -24.77 -3.53
N CYS A 78 -0.60 -25.69 -3.36
CA CYS A 78 -0.17 -26.61 -4.42
C CYS A 78 -1.33 -27.47 -4.92
N ASP A 79 -2.14 -28.03 -4.03
CA ASP A 79 -3.31 -28.85 -4.40
C ASP A 79 -4.36 -28.07 -5.20
N ILE A 80 -4.62 -26.80 -4.83
CA ILE A 80 -5.52 -25.92 -5.60
C ILE A 80 -4.98 -25.68 -7.01
N VAL A 81 -3.68 -25.44 -7.16
CA VAL A 81 -3.09 -25.14 -8.48
C VAL A 81 -3.12 -26.38 -9.37
N HIS A 82 -2.76 -27.55 -8.84
CA HIS A 82 -2.79 -28.80 -9.60
C HIS A 82 -4.21 -29.21 -10.02
N SER A 83 -5.19 -29.09 -9.12
CA SER A 83 -6.59 -29.41 -9.45
C SER A 83 -7.16 -28.52 -10.56
N ARG A 84 -6.75 -27.24 -10.62
CA ARG A 84 -7.14 -26.33 -11.70
C ARG A 84 -6.50 -26.69 -13.04
N GLN A 85 -5.24 -27.14 -13.04
CA GLN A 85 -4.56 -27.57 -14.25
C GLN A 85 -5.16 -28.86 -14.83
N ALA A 86 -5.66 -29.76 -13.99
CA ALA A 86 -6.31 -31.00 -14.42
C ALA A 86 -7.75 -30.79 -14.94
N ALA A 87 -8.38 -29.66 -14.59
CA ALA A 87 -9.74 -29.30 -15.00
C ALA A 87 -9.80 -28.40 -16.25
N GLN A 88 -8.64 -27.97 -16.78
CA GLN A 88 -8.49 -27.23 -18.03
C GLN A 88 -8.07 -28.18 -19.16
#